data_AF-A0A7C7L877-F1
#
_entry.id   AF-A0A7C7L877-F1
#
_cell.length_a   1.000
_cell.length_b   1.000
_cell.length_c   1.000
_cell.angle_alpha   90.00
_cell.angle_beta   90.00
_cell.angle_gamma   90.00
#
_symmetry.space_group_name_H-M   'P 1'
#
loop_
_entity.id
_entity.type
_entity.pdbx_description
1 polymer ?
#
loop_
_entity_poly.entity_id
_entity_poly.type
_entity_poly.pdbx_seq_one_letter_code
_entity_poly.pdbx_strand_id
1 'polypeptide(L)'
;MVVVTGLTVGIAGAILVKFGNPGNMGVCVACFLRDMTGALGLHSADKVQYLRPEIIGFALGACISALLFGEFKPRGGSSPLIRFLLGAFFMIGALIFLGCPLRMILRLGGGDLNAIAGLLGWVSGIYIGVIFLRSGFTLGRAFEVRATNSWVLPGFMVLALLLMLFLPSLLRFSIEGPGAMHAPLFVSLFIGMLIGALAQRSRLCFTAGFRDMILIRDPHLLMGIIAVFIGVLIANIALGQFHLGIANQPVAHSAQLWN
;
A
#
# COMPACT_ATOMS: atom_id res chain seq x y z
N MET A 1 12.11 4.46 -15.54
CA MET A 1 10.98 3.55 -15.22
C MET A 1 10.30 3.86 -13.89
N VAL A 2 11.08 4.09 -12.81
CA VAL A 2 10.54 4.38 -11.47
C VAL A 2 9.65 5.63 -11.47
N VAL A 3 10.05 6.70 -12.15
CA VAL A 3 9.24 7.93 -12.30
C VAL A 3 7.89 7.67 -12.99
N VAL A 4 7.90 6.95 -14.11
CA VAL A 4 6.67 6.57 -14.83
C VAL A 4 5.75 5.78 -13.92
N THR A 5 6.31 4.80 -13.20
CA THR A 5 5.55 3.98 -12.25
C THR A 5 4.94 4.84 -11.15
N GLY A 6 5.72 5.74 -10.56
CA GLY A 6 5.27 6.67 -9.54
C GLY A 6 4.11 7.55 -10.01
N LEU A 7 4.25 8.18 -11.18
CA LEU A 7 3.17 8.97 -11.80
C LEU A 7 1.90 8.14 -12.00
N THR A 8 2.01 6.94 -12.57
CA THR A 8 0.84 6.06 -12.75
C THR A 8 0.20 5.66 -11.43
N VAL A 9 0.97 5.34 -10.38
CA VAL A 9 0.43 4.99 -9.06
C VAL A 9 -0.33 6.18 -8.48
N GLY A 10 0.23 7.39 -8.58
CA GLY A 10 -0.40 8.60 -8.06
C GLY A 10 -1.71 8.94 -8.78
N ILE A 11 -1.68 8.95 -10.12
CA ILE A 11 -2.85 9.22 -10.96
C ILE A 11 -3.93 8.15 -10.74
N ALA A 12 -3.55 6.87 -10.76
CA ALA A 12 -4.47 5.76 -10.53
C ALA A 12 -5.12 5.82 -9.14
N GLY A 13 -4.38 6.26 -8.12
CA GLY A 13 -4.91 6.49 -6.78
C GLY A 13 -6.01 7.54 -6.75
N ALA A 14 -5.79 8.70 -7.37
CA ALA A 14 -6.80 9.75 -7.45
C ALA A 14 -8.03 9.32 -8.29
N ILE A 15 -7.80 8.63 -9.41
CA ILE A 15 -8.87 8.07 -10.24
C ILE A 15 -9.73 7.09 -9.44
N LEU A 16 -9.13 6.19 -8.67
CA LEU A 16 -9.86 5.26 -7.82
C LEU A 16 -10.71 5.97 -6.76
N VAL A 17 -10.21 7.06 -6.17
CA VAL A 17 -11.02 7.89 -5.24
C VAL A 17 -12.24 8.46 -5.96
N LYS A 18 -12.08 9.00 -7.18
CA LYS A 18 -13.21 9.49 -7.98
C LYS A 18 -14.23 8.40 -8.31
N PHE A 19 -13.78 7.17 -8.53
CA PHE A 19 -14.67 6.03 -8.82
C PHE A 19 -15.33 5.41 -7.58
N GLY A 20 -15.07 5.90 -6.36
CA GLY A 20 -15.79 5.48 -5.16
C GLY A 20 -14.92 4.94 -4.03
N ASN A 21 -13.60 4.83 -4.20
CA ASN A 21 -12.73 4.48 -3.07
C ASN A 21 -12.70 5.60 -2.02
N PRO A 22 -12.40 5.27 -0.74
CA PRO A 22 -12.43 6.25 0.33
C PRO A 22 -11.48 7.41 0.03
N GLY A 23 -11.96 8.64 0.26
CA GLY A 23 -11.15 9.84 0.18
C GLY A 23 -9.87 9.69 1.01
N ASN A 24 -8.75 10.21 0.49
CA ASN A 24 -7.43 10.12 1.13
C ASN A 24 -6.87 8.70 1.32
N MET A 25 -7.51 7.65 0.79
CA MET A 25 -6.97 6.28 0.81
C MET A 25 -6.50 5.78 -0.55
N GLY A 26 -7.18 6.12 -1.65
CA GLY A 26 -6.82 5.76 -3.03
C GLY A 26 -6.51 4.27 -3.22
N VAL A 27 -5.23 3.89 -3.07
CA VAL A 27 -4.72 2.50 -3.18
C VAL A 27 -3.91 2.08 -1.95
N CYS A 28 -4.30 2.54 -0.76
CA CYS A 28 -3.59 2.25 0.48
C CYS A 28 -3.60 0.74 0.83
N VAL A 29 -2.46 0.09 0.67
CA VAL A 29 -2.30 -1.34 0.93
C VAL A 29 -2.58 -1.70 2.39
N ALA A 30 -2.12 -0.91 3.37
CA ALA A 30 -2.33 -1.22 4.79
C ALA A 30 -3.82 -1.18 5.19
N CYS A 31 -4.54 -0.13 4.75
CA CYS A 31 -5.96 -0.01 5.03
C CYS A 31 -6.77 -1.09 4.30
N PHE A 32 -6.41 -1.42 3.07
CA PHE A 32 -7.10 -2.43 2.29
C PHE A 32 -6.85 -3.85 2.81
N LEU A 33 -5.65 -4.16 3.29
CA LEU A 33 -5.37 -5.43 3.96
C LEU A 33 -6.22 -5.57 5.22
N ARG A 34 -6.38 -4.51 6.03
CA ARG A 34 -7.34 -4.50 7.15
C ARG A 34 -8.75 -4.78 6.66
N ASP A 35 -9.22 -4.09 5.62
CA ASP A 35 -10.58 -4.29 5.11
C ASP A 35 -10.81 -5.74 4.62
N MET A 36 -9.81 -6.34 3.98
CA MET A 36 -9.83 -7.75 3.57
C MET A 36 -9.86 -8.69 4.77
N THR A 37 -9.07 -8.44 5.83
CA THR A 37 -9.11 -9.27 7.04
C THR A 37 -10.47 -9.19 7.74
N GLY A 38 -11.13 -8.03 7.66
CA GLY A 38 -12.49 -7.85 8.17
C GLY A 38 -13.51 -8.63 7.37
N ALA A 39 -13.41 -8.60 6.03
CA ALA A 39 -14.28 -9.37 5.14
C ALA A 39 -14.14 -10.89 5.33
N LEU A 40 -12.94 -11.37 5.66
CA LEU A 40 -12.67 -12.77 6.00
C LEU A 40 -13.08 -13.15 7.44
N GLY A 41 -13.57 -12.20 8.23
CA GLY A 41 -14.03 -12.45 9.61
C GLY A 41 -12.91 -12.59 10.64
N LEU A 42 -11.67 -12.16 10.33
CA LEU A 42 -10.53 -12.23 11.25
C LEU A 42 -10.56 -11.11 12.32
N HIS A 43 -11.39 -10.09 12.13
CA HIS A 43 -11.75 -9.12 13.17
C HIS A 43 -13.19 -8.62 13.00
N SER A 44 -13.75 -8.07 14.07
CA SER A 44 -15.19 -7.75 14.20
C SER A 44 -15.50 -6.25 14.09
N ALA A 45 -14.75 -5.51 13.25
CA ALA A 45 -14.96 -4.06 13.12
C ALA A 45 -15.87 -3.77 11.92
N ASP A 46 -17.13 -3.44 12.16
CA ASP A 46 -18.18 -3.44 11.13
C ASP A 46 -18.04 -2.36 10.04
N LYS A 47 -17.23 -1.33 10.28
CA LYS A 47 -17.01 -0.21 9.33
C LYS A 47 -15.92 -0.48 8.30
N VAL A 48 -15.20 -1.60 8.42
CA VAL A 48 -13.96 -1.91 7.68
C VAL A 48 -13.93 -3.37 7.23
N GLN A 49 -15.01 -3.81 6.58
CA GLN A 49 -15.19 -5.17 6.06
C GLN A 49 -15.52 -5.07 4.58
N TYR A 50 -14.52 -5.27 3.72
CA TYR A 50 -14.70 -5.35 2.29
C TYR A 50 -13.51 -6.05 1.64
N LEU A 51 -13.78 -7.04 0.80
CA LEU A 51 -12.73 -7.73 0.07
C LEU A 51 -12.30 -6.86 -1.12
N ARG A 52 -11.20 -6.13 -0.93
CA ARG A 52 -10.65 -5.14 -1.88
C ARG A 52 -10.05 -5.80 -3.14
N PRO A 53 -10.69 -5.70 -4.33
CA PRO A 53 -10.16 -6.27 -5.57
C PRO A 53 -8.83 -5.64 -5.99
N GLU A 54 -8.52 -4.44 -5.51
CA GLU A 54 -7.27 -3.74 -5.78
C GLU A 54 -6.05 -4.53 -5.30
N ILE A 55 -6.13 -5.16 -4.12
CA ILE A 55 -5.03 -5.95 -3.55
C ILE A 55 -4.86 -7.28 -4.29
N ILE A 56 -5.97 -7.91 -4.65
CA ILE A 56 -5.98 -9.10 -5.50
C ILE A 56 -5.31 -8.77 -6.84
N GLY A 57 -5.74 -7.69 -7.49
CA GLY A 57 -5.17 -7.20 -8.74
C GLY A 57 -3.68 -6.89 -8.58
N PHE A 58 -3.28 -6.16 -7.54
CA PHE A 58 -1.89 -5.82 -7.26
C PHE A 58 -0.99 -7.06 -7.15
N ALA A 59 -1.43 -8.07 -6.39
CA ALA A 59 -0.67 -9.30 -6.22
C ALA A 59 -0.59 -10.13 -7.53
N LEU A 60 -1.71 -10.27 -8.26
CA LEU A 60 -1.73 -11.01 -9.52
C LEU A 60 -0.95 -10.29 -10.62
N GLY A 61 -1.06 -8.97 -10.72
CA GLY A 61 -0.30 -8.15 -11.68
C GLY A 61 1.20 -8.21 -11.43
N ALA A 62 1.63 -8.16 -10.16
CA ALA A 62 3.02 -8.36 -9.80
C ALA A 62 3.50 -9.77 -10.16
N CYS A 63 2.68 -10.80 -9.92
CA CYS A 63 3.00 -12.19 -10.28
C CYS A 63 3.14 -12.38 -11.79
N ILE A 64 2.18 -11.89 -12.59
CA ILE A 64 2.23 -11.96 -14.06
C ILE A 64 3.47 -11.25 -14.59
N SER A 65 3.77 -10.05 -14.10
CA SER A 65 4.98 -9.30 -14.47
C SER A 65 6.25 -10.09 -14.13
N ALA A 66 6.34 -10.67 -12.93
CA ALA A 66 7.49 -11.48 -12.55
C ALA A 66 7.69 -12.73 -13.43
N LEU A 67 6.60 -13.36 -13.88
CA LEU A 67 6.66 -14.51 -14.80
C LEU A 67 7.10 -14.09 -16.21
N LEU A 68 6.51 -13.02 -16.76
CA LEU A 68 6.83 -12.52 -18.11
C LEU A 68 8.29 -12.09 -18.25
N PHE A 69 8.88 -11.51 -17.20
CA PHE A 69 10.27 -11.03 -17.21
C PHE A 69 11.28 -12.01 -16.60
N GLY A 70 10.86 -13.24 -16.25
CA GLY A 70 11.75 -14.25 -15.67
C GLY A 70 12.34 -13.87 -14.30
N GLU A 71 11.68 -12.96 -13.57
CA GLU A 71 12.07 -12.52 -12.23
C GLU A 71 11.41 -13.34 -11.11
N PHE A 72 10.56 -14.32 -11.45
CA PHE A 72 9.88 -15.18 -10.50
C PHE A 72 10.84 -16.16 -9.82
N LYS A 73 11.55 -15.67 -8.79
CA LYS A 73 12.54 -16.43 -8.04
C LYS A 73 12.05 -16.65 -6.60
N PRO A 74 11.75 -17.91 -6.21
CA PRO A 74 11.27 -18.23 -4.86
C PRO A 74 12.37 -17.98 -3.83
N ARG A 75 12.16 -17.01 -2.93
CA ARG A 75 13.10 -16.68 -1.86
C ARG A 75 12.40 -16.73 -0.51
N GLY A 76 13.00 -17.46 0.44
CA GLY A 76 12.59 -17.52 1.82
C GLY A 76 13.41 -16.57 2.70
N GLY A 77 12.76 -16.02 3.72
CA GLY A 77 13.43 -15.23 4.73
C GLY A 77 14.10 -16.08 5.80
N SER A 78 15.29 -15.68 6.22
CA SER A 78 15.84 -16.03 7.53
C SER A 78 15.01 -15.39 8.66
N SER A 79 15.01 -16.02 9.85
CA SER A 79 14.32 -15.55 11.07
C SER A 79 12.81 -15.24 10.90
N PRO A 80 11.96 -16.24 10.59
CA PRO A 80 10.53 -16.03 10.30
C PRO A 80 9.77 -15.34 11.43
N LEU A 81 10.07 -15.68 12.69
CA LEU A 81 9.41 -15.09 13.85
C LEU A 81 9.68 -13.58 13.97
N ILE A 82 10.93 -13.14 13.77
CA ILE A 82 11.30 -11.72 13.84
C ILE A 82 10.60 -10.95 12.72
N ARG A 83 10.60 -11.49 11.50
CA ARG A 83 9.92 -10.86 10.35
C ARG A 83 8.42 -10.77 10.56
N PHE A 84 7.81 -11.79 11.15
CA PHE A 84 6.39 -11.78 11.51
C PHE A 84 6.07 -10.69 12.53
N LEU A 85 6.84 -10.61 13.62
CA LEU A 85 6.66 -9.58 14.65
C LEU A 85 6.87 -8.17 14.08
N LEU A 86 7.89 -7.96 13.24
CA LEU A 86 8.11 -6.68 12.57
C LEU A 86 6.94 -6.29 11.67
N GLY A 87 6.36 -7.24 10.93
CA GLY A 87 5.16 -7.02 10.13
C GLY A 87 3.94 -6.66 10.99
N ALA A 88 3.76 -7.35 12.12
CA ALA A 88 2.68 -7.07 13.07
C ALA A 88 2.81 -5.65 13.66
N PHE A 89 3.99 -5.27 14.16
CA PHE A 89 4.21 -3.92 14.69
C PHE A 89 4.07 -2.84 13.60
N PHE A 90 4.52 -3.11 12.37
CA PHE A 90 4.31 -2.20 11.25
C PHE A 90 2.82 -1.99 10.96
N MET A 91 2.03 -3.06 10.92
CA MET A 91 0.59 -2.97 10.68
C MET A 91 -0.15 -2.25 11.81
N ILE A 92 0.20 -2.55 13.07
CA ILE A 92 -0.35 -1.85 14.24
C ILE A 92 -0.04 -0.35 14.15
N GLY A 93 1.22 0.02 13.91
CA GLY A 93 1.62 1.42 13.76
C GLY A 93 0.96 2.12 12.57
N ALA A 94 0.90 1.47 11.40
CA ALA A 94 0.29 2.04 10.21
C ALA A 94 -1.22 2.28 10.37
N LEU A 95 -1.91 1.47 11.18
CA LEU A 95 -3.33 1.62 11.46
C LEU A 95 -3.61 2.64 12.56
N ILE A 96 -2.83 2.66 13.64
CA ILE A 96 -3.00 3.61 14.76
C ILE A 96 -2.66 5.04 14.33
N PHE A 97 -1.51 5.24 13.70
CA PHE A 97 -1.03 6.55 13.30
C PHE A 97 -1.48 6.96 11.90
N LEU A 98 -2.23 6.11 11.18
CA LEU A 98 -2.59 6.34 9.77
C LEU A 98 -1.36 6.55 8.84
N GLY A 99 -0.17 6.16 9.29
CA GLY A 99 1.14 6.48 8.70
C GLY A 99 1.60 5.54 7.56
N CYS A 100 0.69 4.95 6.79
CA CYS A 100 1.10 4.12 5.64
C CYS A 100 1.75 5.01 4.57
N PRO A 101 2.97 4.71 4.08
CA PRO A 101 3.76 5.64 3.26
C PRO A 101 3.03 6.10 2.00
N LEU A 102 2.34 5.19 1.31
CA LEU A 102 1.56 5.53 0.15
C LEU A 102 0.37 6.43 0.53
N ARG A 103 -0.36 6.09 1.59
CA ARG A 103 -1.50 6.88 2.09
C ARG A 103 -1.09 8.30 2.46
N MET A 104 0.07 8.45 3.10
CA MET A 104 0.62 9.74 3.48
C MET A 104 0.81 10.67 2.27
N ILE A 105 1.37 10.12 1.20
CA ILE A 105 1.61 10.88 -0.04
C ILE A 105 0.30 11.17 -0.76
N LEU A 106 -0.63 10.21 -0.79
CA LEU A 106 -1.97 10.43 -1.35
C LEU A 106 -2.74 11.52 -0.60
N ARG A 107 -2.68 11.51 0.75
CA ARG A 107 -3.26 12.53 1.64
C ARG A 107 -2.66 13.90 1.37
N LEU A 108 -1.33 13.99 1.35
CA LEU A 108 -0.63 15.25 1.09
C LEU A 108 -0.98 15.80 -0.31
N GLY A 109 -1.06 14.93 -1.32
CA GLY A 109 -1.50 15.30 -2.67
C GLY A 109 -2.99 15.64 -2.78
N GLY A 110 -3.81 15.25 -1.80
CA GLY A 110 -5.21 15.67 -1.64
C GLY A 110 -5.38 17.02 -0.93
N GLY A 111 -4.30 17.57 -0.36
CA GLY A 111 -4.31 18.82 0.40
C GLY A 111 -4.33 18.65 1.93
N ASP A 112 -4.16 17.42 2.44
CA ASP A 112 -4.08 17.14 3.88
C ASP A 112 -2.70 17.48 4.45
N LEU A 113 -2.62 18.60 5.15
CA LEU A 113 -1.39 19.03 5.81
C LEU A 113 -1.06 18.19 7.06
N ASN A 114 -2.02 17.46 7.64
CA ASN A 114 -1.73 16.56 8.76
C ASN A 114 -0.86 15.38 8.34
N ALA A 115 -0.83 15.05 7.04
CA ALA A 115 0.07 14.05 6.50
C ALA A 115 1.55 14.45 6.63
N ILE A 116 1.89 15.73 6.86
CA ILE A 116 3.29 16.11 7.09
C ILE A 116 3.80 15.52 8.40
N ALA A 117 2.96 15.51 9.45
CA ALA A 117 3.35 15.01 10.78
C ALA A 117 3.73 13.52 10.72
N GLY A 118 2.86 12.67 10.16
CA GLY A 118 3.20 11.26 10.01
C GLY A 118 4.31 10.99 9.01
N LEU A 119 4.53 11.86 8.00
CA LEU A 119 5.64 11.67 7.05
C LEU A 119 6.96 11.87 7.79
N LEU A 120 7.03 12.88 8.65
CA LEU A 120 8.17 13.11 9.54
C LEU A 120 8.33 11.97 10.54
N GLY A 121 7.24 11.47 11.13
CA GLY A 121 7.24 10.30 12.01
C GLY A 121 7.79 9.05 11.32
N TRP A 122 7.33 8.76 10.10
CA TRP A 122 7.80 7.63 9.31
C TRP A 122 9.25 7.79 8.85
N VAL A 123 9.67 8.98 8.39
CA VAL A 123 11.06 9.26 7.98
C VAL A 123 12.02 9.18 9.18
N SER A 124 11.64 9.71 10.34
CA SER A 124 12.45 9.59 11.57
C SER A 124 12.59 8.14 12.03
N GLY A 125 11.53 7.34 11.92
CA GLY A 125 11.60 5.89 12.14
C GLY A 125 12.57 5.17 11.20
N ILE A 126 12.57 5.53 9.91
CA ILE A 126 13.56 5.02 8.95
C ILE A 126 14.98 5.45 9.34
N TYR A 127 15.17 6.70 9.74
CA TYR A 127 16.47 7.21 10.15
C TYR A 127 17.04 6.43 11.35
N ILE A 128 16.23 6.19 12.38
CA ILE A 128 16.60 5.34 13.52
C ILE A 128 16.93 3.92 13.05
N GLY A 129 16.10 3.34 12.18
CA GLY A 129 16.37 2.02 11.59
C GLY A 129 17.70 1.96 10.82
N VAL A 130 18.06 3.03 10.10
CA VAL A 130 19.35 3.13 9.40
C VAL A 130 20.52 3.16 10.37
N ILE A 131 20.39 3.81 11.54
CA ILE A 131 21.43 3.78 12.58
C ILE A 131 21.66 2.34 13.04
N PHE A 132 20.61 1.58 13.34
CA PHE A 132 20.75 0.17 13.72
C PHE A 132 21.37 -0.70 12.62
N LEU A 133 21.01 -0.44 11.35
CA LEU A 133 21.62 -1.14 10.22
C LEU A 133 23.12 -0.81 10.09
N ARG A 134 23.53 0.44 10.33
CA ARG A 134 24.96 0.82 10.35
C ARG A 134 25.72 0.17 11.51
N SER A 135 25.04 -0.11 12.62
CA SER A 135 25.61 -0.83 13.78
C SER A 135 25.72 -2.35 13.57
N GLY A 136 25.48 -2.87 12.37
CA GLY A 136 25.67 -4.28 12.02
C GLY A 136 24.46 -5.18 12.20
N PHE A 137 23.26 -4.62 12.41
CA PHE A 137 22.04 -5.42 12.48
C PHE A 137 21.74 -6.08 11.12
N THR A 138 21.57 -7.40 11.11
CA THR A 138 21.18 -8.16 9.92
C THR A 138 20.08 -9.14 10.27
N LEU A 139 19.07 -9.27 9.41
CA LEU A 139 18.03 -10.29 9.57
C LEU A 139 18.46 -11.66 9.03
N GLY A 140 19.72 -11.86 8.64
CA GLY A 140 20.22 -13.04 7.93
C GLY A 140 19.98 -13.01 6.41
N ARG A 141 20.60 -13.95 5.69
CA ARG A 141 20.51 -14.05 4.22
C ARG A 141 19.21 -14.72 3.80
N ALA A 142 18.64 -14.28 2.67
CA ALA A 142 17.52 -14.98 2.04
C ALA A 142 18.01 -16.24 1.32
N PHE A 143 17.32 -17.36 1.51
CA PHE A 143 17.65 -18.65 0.89
C PHE A 143 16.66 -18.97 -0.23
N GLU A 144 17.09 -19.75 -1.21
CA GLU A 144 16.18 -20.28 -2.23
C GLU A 144 15.25 -21.30 -1.60
N VAL A 145 13.96 -21.18 -1.89
CA VAL A 145 12.92 -22.08 -1.39
C VAL A 145 12.24 -22.78 -2.56
N ARG A 146 11.52 -23.87 -2.27
CA ARG A 146 10.79 -24.62 -3.29
C ARG A 146 9.78 -23.72 -4.01
N ALA A 147 9.66 -23.88 -5.32
CA ALA A 147 8.75 -23.09 -6.16
C ALA A 147 7.29 -23.13 -5.69
N THR A 148 6.87 -24.21 -5.02
CA THR A 148 5.54 -24.35 -4.41
C THR A 148 5.21 -23.21 -3.45
N ASN A 149 6.19 -22.69 -2.70
CA ASN A 149 5.97 -21.63 -1.73
C ASN A 149 5.61 -20.30 -2.39
N SER A 150 6.06 -20.05 -3.63
CA SER A 150 5.75 -18.82 -4.35
C SER A 150 4.36 -18.81 -4.97
N TRP A 151 3.75 -19.97 -5.18
CA TRP A 151 2.38 -20.09 -5.69
C TRP A 151 1.30 -19.91 -4.61
N VAL A 152 1.67 -19.96 -3.33
CA VAL A 152 0.72 -19.83 -2.21
C VAL A 152 0.02 -18.46 -2.24
N LEU A 153 0.77 -17.38 -2.42
CA LEU A 153 0.19 -16.02 -2.42
C LEU A 153 -0.70 -15.77 -3.65
N PRO A 154 -0.26 -16.01 -4.90
CA PRO A 154 -1.14 -15.90 -6.06
C PRO A 154 -2.36 -16.82 -5.96
N GLY A 155 -2.18 -18.06 -5.50
CA GLY A 155 -3.27 -19.02 -5.32
C GLY A 155 -4.31 -18.53 -4.30
N PHE A 156 -3.87 -17.98 -3.17
CA PHE A 156 -4.76 -17.38 -2.18
C PHE A 156 -5.52 -16.17 -2.74
N MET A 157 -4.87 -15.33 -3.56
CA MET A 157 -5.51 -14.17 -4.18
C MET A 157 -6.54 -14.57 -5.24
N VAL A 158 -6.27 -15.62 -6.03
CA VAL A 158 -7.26 -16.20 -6.95
C VAL A 158 -8.43 -16.80 -6.16
N LEU A 159 -8.15 -17.54 -5.09
CA LEU A 159 -9.20 -18.11 -4.23
C LEU A 159 -10.09 -17.00 -3.65
N ALA A 160 -9.49 -15.91 -3.15
CA ALA A 160 -10.22 -14.76 -2.65
C ALA A 160 -11.10 -14.12 -3.75
N LEU A 161 -10.59 -14.01 -4.98
CA LEU A 161 -11.37 -13.50 -6.11
C LEU A 161 -12.56 -14.41 -6.46
N LEU A 162 -12.34 -15.73 -6.48
CA LEU A 162 -13.40 -16.70 -6.72
C LEU A 162 -14.47 -16.67 -5.62
N LEU A 163 -14.04 -16.56 -4.36
CA LEU A 163 -14.93 -16.41 -3.21
C LEU A 163 -15.81 -15.16 -3.37
N MET A 164 -15.21 -14.05 -3.81
CA MET A 164 -15.93 -12.79 -4.07
C MET A 164 -16.99 -12.91 -5.16
N LEU A 165 -16.70 -13.64 -6.24
CA LEU A 165 -17.58 -13.74 -7.41
C LEU A 165 -18.68 -14.78 -7.24
N PHE A 166 -18.38 -15.91 -6.62
CA PHE A 166 -19.28 -17.08 -6.59
C PHE A 166 -19.95 -17.30 -5.23
N LEU A 167 -19.34 -16.88 -4.12
CA LEU A 167 -19.89 -17.06 -2.77
C LEU A 167 -19.77 -15.78 -1.92
N PRO A 168 -20.41 -14.67 -2.34
CA PRO A 168 -20.38 -13.42 -1.58
C PRO A 168 -21.02 -13.55 -0.19
N SER A 169 -21.90 -14.53 0.02
CA SER A 169 -22.56 -14.79 1.31
C SER A 169 -21.61 -15.24 2.43
N LEU A 170 -20.41 -15.71 2.09
CA LEU A 170 -19.38 -16.07 3.08
C LEU A 170 -18.57 -14.86 3.55
N LEU A 171 -18.65 -13.74 2.82
CA LEU A 171 -17.90 -12.53 3.12
C LEU A 171 -18.77 -11.54 3.91
N ARG A 172 -18.13 -10.82 4.83
CA ARG A 172 -18.77 -9.71 5.53
C ARG A 172 -18.57 -8.41 4.76
N PHE A 173 -19.64 -7.66 4.61
CA PHE A 173 -19.66 -6.37 3.92
C PHE A 173 -20.14 -5.28 4.86
N SER A 174 -19.38 -4.19 4.92
CA SER A 174 -19.75 -2.98 5.66
C SER A 174 -20.88 -2.23 4.97
N ILE A 175 -21.89 -1.84 5.74
CA ILE A 175 -22.99 -0.97 5.29
C ILE A 175 -22.56 0.51 5.34
N GLU A 176 -21.72 0.86 6.31
CA GLU A 176 -21.24 2.23 6.52
C GLU A 176 -19.72 2.29 6.70
N GLY A 177 -19.14 3.47 6.45
CA GLY A 177 -17.72 3.73 6.66
C GLY A 177 -16.84 3.40 5.45
N PRO A 178 -15.51 3.38 5.62
CA PRO A 178 -14.58 3.20 4.52
C PRO A 178 -14.73 1.85 3.82
N GLY A 179 -15.19 0.79 4.51
CA GLY A 179 -15.48 -0.51 3.89
C GLY A 179 -16.62 -0.46 2.86
N ALA A 180 -17.60 0.42 3.04
CA ALA A 180 -18.72 0.60 2.11
C ALA A 180 -18.34 1.45 0.88
N MET A 181 -17.29 2.27 0.99
CA MET A 181 -16.78 3.08 -0.11
C MET A 181 -15.83 2.26 -0.98
N HIS A 182 -16.30 1.80 -2.13
CA HIS A 182 -15.48 1.06 -3.08
C HIS A 182 -15.75 1.45 -4.53
N ALA A 183 -14.70 1.42 -5.34
CA ALA A 183 -14.81 1.55 -6.79
C ALA A 183 -15.40 0.27 -7.44
N PRO A 184 -15.85 0.33 -8.70
CA PRO A 184 -16.35 -0.83 -9.42
C PRO A 184 -15.31 -1.95 -9.52
N LEU A 185 -15.74 -3.20 -9.29
CA LEU A 185 -14.86 -4.37 -9.19
C LEU A 185 -13.84 -4.49 -10.32
N PHE A 186 -14.29 -4.34 -11.58
CA PHE A 186 -13.41 -4.46 -12.75
C PHE A 186 -12.38 -3.34 -12.85
N VAL A 187 -12.76 -2.12 -12.45
CA VAL A 187 -11.86 -0.95 -12.45
C VAL A 187 -10.80 -1.12 -11.38
N SER A 188 -11.21 -1.51 -10.16
CA SER A 188 -10.31 -1.80 -9.04
C SER A 188 -9.32 -2.92 -9.37
N LEU A 189 -9.80 -4.01 -9.98
CA LEU A 189 -8.96 -5.15 -10.36
C LEU A 189 -7.95 -4.76 -11.46
N PHE A 190 -8.41 -4.09 -12.52
CA PHE A 190 -7.54 -3.67 -13.63
C PHE A 190 -6.47 -2.68 -13.17
N ILE A 191 -6.87 -1.65 -12.41
CA ILE A 191 -5.93 -0.66 -11.87
C ILE A 191 -4.96 -1.33 -10.89
N GLY A 192 -5.45 -2.21 -10.01
CA GLY A 192 -4.60 -3.00 -9.12
C GLY A 192 -3.55 -3.79 -9.90
N MET A 193 -3.97 -4.50 -10.96
CA MET A 193 -3.09 -5.30 -11.81
C MET A 193 -2.04 -4.46 -12.53
N LEU A 194 -2.43 -3.29 -13.06
CA LEU A 194 -1.52 -2.33 -13.68
C LEU A 194 -0.47 -1.83 -12.68
N ILE A 195 -0.90 -1.39 -11.50
CA ILE A 195 0.00 -0.90 -10.45
C ILE A 195 0.94 -2.01 -10.00
N GLY A 196 0.44 -3.22 -9.76
CA GLY A 196 1.25 -4.37 -9.35
C GLY A 196 2.31 -4.74 -10.38
N ALA A 197 1.95 -4.76 -11.67
CA ALA A 197 2.88 -5.09 -12.74
C ALA A 197 4.02 -4.07 -12.87
N LEU A 198 3.70 -2.77 -12.75
CA LEU A 198 4.67 -1.68 -12.80
C LEU A 198 5.54 -1.63 -11.54
N ALA A 199 4.93 -1.84 -10.36
CA ALA A 199 5.64 -1.86 -9.08
C ALA A 199 6.67 -2.98 -9.02
N GLN A 200 6.31 -4.19 -9.50
CA GLN A 200 7.24 -5.31 -9.60
C GLN A 200 8.47 -4.96 -10.45
N ARG A 201 8.26 -4.41 -11.65
CA ARG A 201 9.35 -4.14 -12.60
C ARG A 201 10.20 -2.92 -12.23
N SER A 202 9.62 -1.93 -11.57
CA SER A 202 10.35 -0.74 -11.09
C SER A 202 11.01 -0.94 -9.73
N ARG A 203 10.61 -1.98 -8.97
CA ARG A 203 11.00 -2.21 -7.57
C ARG A 203 10.74 -0.98 -6.70
N LEU A 204 9.68 -0.23 -7.01
CA LEU A 204 9.32 0.99 -6.29
C LEU A 204 9.01 0.65 -4.83
N CYS A 205 9.80 1.20 -3.92
CA CYS A 205 9.65 0.99 -2.49
C CYS A 205 9.86 2.31 -1.74
N PHE A 206 8.84 2.73 -1.00
CA PHE A 206 8.85 3.98 -0.27
C PHE A 206 9.90 3.99 0.83
N THR A 207 10.01 2.92 1.63
CA THR A 207 10.99 2.82 2.72
C THR A 207 12.42 2.76 2.19
N ALA A 208 12.65 2.02 1.10
CA ALA A 208 13.95 1.96 0.45
C ALA A 208 14.37 3.32 -0.13
N GLY A 209 13.43 4.12 -0.66
CA GLY A 209 13.76 5.46 -1.19
C GLY A 209 14.40 6.39 -0.16
N PHE A 210 13.86 6.46 1.06
CA PHE A 210 14.47 7.26 2.13
C PHE A 210 15.71 6.59 2.73
N ARG A 211 15.67 5.26 2.92
CA ARG A 211 16.82 4.51 3.42
C ARG A 211 18.05 4.66 2.53
N ASP A 212 17.88 4.48 1.21
CA ASP A 212 18.97 4.49 0.24
C ASP A 212 19.53 5.91 0.07
N MET A 213 18.67 6.93 0.15
CA MET A 213 19.11 8.32 0.22
C MET A 213 19.97 8.60 1.47
N ILE A 214 19.56 8.12 2.66
CA ILE A 214 20.29 8.37 3.91
C ILE A 214 21.58 7.54 4.00
N LEU A 215 21.55 6.28 3.55
CA LEU A 215 22.64 5.32 3.72
C LEU A 215 23.65 5.38 2.57
N ILE A 216 23.18 5.36 1.32
CA ILE A 216 23.99 5.18 0.10
C ILE A 216 24.05 6.49 -0.71
N ARG A 217 23.17 7.47 -0.42
CA ARG A 217 22.98 8.72 -1.17
C ARG A 217 22.51 8.52 -2.60
N ASP A 218 21.69 7.49 -2.85
CA ASP A 218 21.07 7.24 -4.15
C ASP A 218 19.63 7.83 -4.21
N PRO A 219 19.37 8.85 -5.05
CA PRO A 219 18.05 9.46 -5.21
C PRO A 219 17.09 8.68 -6.12
N HIS A 220 17.53 7.61 -6.79
CA HIS A 220 16.75 6.98 -7.87
C HIS A 220 15.34 6.54 -7.44
N LEU A 221 15.21 5.92 -6.26
CA LEU A 221 13.90 5.52 -5.72
C LEU A 221 13.11 6.70 -5.14
N LEU A 222 13.78 7.71 -4.59
CA LEU A 222 13.15 8.92 -4.08
C LEU A 222 12.46 9.72 -5.21
N MET A 223 13.06 9.77 -6.39
CA MET A 223 12.42 10.37 -7.58
C MET A 223 11.10 9.68 -7.93
N GLY A 224 10.97 8.38 -7.68
CA GLY A 224 9.71 7.64 -7.77
C GLY A 224 8.65 8.13 -6.80
N ILE A 225 9.04 8.34 -5.54
CA ILE A 225 8.16 8.83 -4.48
C ILE A 225 7.65 10.25 -4.81
N ILE A 226 8.54 11.12 -5.26
CA ILE A 226 8.20 12.48 -5.71
C ILE A 226 7.26 12.41 -6.91
N ALA A 227 7.50 11.50 -7.85
CA ALA A 227 6.63 11.28 -9.00
C ALA A 227 5.21 10.82 -8.59
N VAL A 228 5.07 10.00 -7.54
CA VAL A 228 3.75 9.66 -6.96
C VAL A 228 3.06 10.93 -6.46
N PHE A 229 3.75 11.73 -5.65
CA PHE A 229 3.19 12.97 -5.10
C PHE A 229 2.71 13.92 -6.22
N ILE A 230 3.56 14.16 -7.22
CA ILE A 230 3.21 15.00 -8.37
C ILE A 230 2.02 14.42 -9.14
N GLY A 231 2.00 13.11 -9.38
CA GLY A 231 0.90 12.44 -10.09
C GLY A 231 -0.43 12.58 -9.37
N VAL A 232 -0.45 12.42 -8.05
CA VAL A 232 -1.65 12.63 -7.22
C VAL A 232 -2.09 14.09 -7.26
N LEU A 233 -1.16 15.02 -7.09
CA LEU A 233 -1.46 16.45 -7.03
C LEU A 233 -2.09 16.92 -8.35
N ILE A 234 -1.49 16.56 -9.48
CA ILE A 234 -2.01 16.90 -10.81
C ILE A 234 -3.39 16.28 -11.01
N ALA A 235 -3.56 15.00 -10.67
CA ALA A 235 -4.83 14.32 -10.84
C ALA A 235 -5.92 14.91 -9.93
N ASN A 236 -5.65 15.20 -8.66
CA ASN A 236 -6.62 15.81 -7.76
C ASN A 236 -7.01 17.22 -8.18
N ILE A 237 -6.07 18.04 -8.68
CA ILE A 237 -6.37 19.36 -9.24
C ILE A 237 -7.25 19.21 -10.48
N ALA A 238 -6.89 18.32 -11.42
CA ALA A 238 -7.64 18.09 -12.65
C ALA A 238 -9.06 17.53 -12.39
N LEU A 239 -9.23 16.75 -11.33
CA LEU A 239 -10.52 16.16 -10.94
C LEU A 239 -11.31 17.04 -9.95
N GLY A 240 -10.77 18.19 -9.53
CA GLY A 240 -11.41 19.12 -8.59
C GLY A 240 -11.53 18.57 -7.15
N GLN A 241 -10.72 17.58 -6.78
CA GLN A 241 -10.74 16.89 -5.49
C GLN A 241 -9.74 17.46 -4.47
N PHE A 242 -9.01 18.51 -4.85
CA PHE A 242 -7.99 19.12 -4.01
C PHE A 242 -8.62 20.05 -2.97
N HIS A 243 -8.49 19.71 -1.69
CA HIS A 243 -8.97 20.51 -0.58
C HIS A 243 -7.84 20.75 0.40
N LEU A 244 -7.24 21.94 0.33
CA LEU A 244 -6.19 22.35 1.24
C LEU A 244 -6.79 22.69 2.61
N GLY A 245 -6.44 21.93 3.63
CA GLY A 245 -7.00 22.13 4.96
C GLY A 245 -6.39 21.23 6.03
N ILE A 246 -6.44 21.70 7.27
CA ILE A 246 -5.99 20.97 8.47
C ILE A 246 -7.17 20.30 9.20
N ALA A 247 -8.38 20.85 9.08
CA ALA A 247 -9.59 20.36 9.72
C ALA A 247 -10.58 19.77 8.68
N ASN A 248 -11.39 18.78 9.09
CA ASN A 248 -12.42 18.11 8.28
C ASN A 248 -11.92 17.41 7.00
N GLN A 249 -10.69 16.89 7.05
CA GLN A 249 -10.12 16.03 6.01
C GLN A 249 -10.76 14.62 6.05
N PRO A 250 -11.12 14.01 4.90
CA PRO A 250 -11.77 12.71 4.88
C PRO A 250 -10.88 11.64 5.50
N VAL A 251 -11.44 10.93 6.49
CA VAL A 251 -10.82 9.83 7.22
C VAL A 251 -9.44 10.17 7.82
N ALA A 252 -9.26 11.42 8.26
CA ALA A 252 -8.08 11.89 8.97
C ALA A 252 -8.48 12.40 10.37
N HIS A 253 -7.60 12.20 11.35
CA HIS A 253 -7.75 12.81 12.67
C HIS A 253 -7.10 14.20 12.67
N SER A 254 -7.69 15.16 13.37
CA SER A 254 -7.11 16.49 13.61
C SER A 254 -6.01 16.47 14.67
N ALA A 255 -5.84 15.35 15.39
CA ALA A 255 -4.79 15.17 16.39
C ALA A 255 -3.44 14.91 15.70
N GLN A 256 -2.59 15.94 15.64
CA GLN A 256 -1.29 15.89 14.97
C GLN A 256 -0.30 14.89 15.59
N LEU A 257 -0.40 14.64 16.90
CA LEU A 257 0.42 13.63 17.61
C LEU A 257 0.01 12.18 17.33
N TRP A 258 -1.20 11.98 16.79
CA TRP A 258 -1.76 10.66 16.47
C TRP A 258 -1.84 10.43 14.95
N ASN A 259 -1.11 11.24 14.17
CA ASN A 259 -0.91 11.08 12.72
C ASN A 259 0.50 10.64 12.37
#